data_AF-A0AB34YGY0-F1
#
_entry.id   AF-A0AB34YGY0-F1
#
_cell.length_a   1.000
_cell.length_b   1.000
_cell.length_c   1.000
_cell.angle_alpha   90.00
_cell.angle_beta   90.00
_cell.angle_gamma   90.00
#
_symmetry.space_group_name_H-M   'P 1'
#
loop_
_entity.id
_entity.type
_entity.pdbx_description
1 polymer ?
#
loop_
_entity_poly.entity_id
_entity_poly.type
_entity_poly.pdbx_seq_one_letter_code
_entity_poly.pdbx_strand_id
1 'polypeptide(L)'
;MAINPMNIRERSNSVGVCPPPPTDEGVPRLSPAQGDHVFGDIVGVVLGAVEDVRKNGNRDNPTLNNRDAIASFGRRIQDLKVMDLGHHANIENPKTQRKGAAELDMHSHYFGGQADRVRWHIVDIMEKGYTFDRYIRLSRELDRLLDVLVDETALKHYLYKVKECRDADANNTIHNAISVEAARSLIEKAPTSKNKDVVQSIIKRIDHFKWGFLQLIKNYYYFYDVRLKCDTRHF
;
A
#
# COMPACT_ATOMS: atom_id res chain seq x y z
N MET A 1 -18.88 2.29 34.75
CA MET A 1 -17.71 1.56 34.21
C MET A 1 -17.38 2.17 32.86
N ALA A 2 -16.24 2.83 32.74
CA ALA A 2 -15.80 3.49 31.52
C ALA A 2 -15.26 2.45 30.53
N ILE A 3 -15.67 2.55 29.26
CA ILE A 3 -15.16 1.72 28.16
C ILE A 3 -13.80 2.30 27.78
N ASN A 4 -12.75 1.49 27.91
CA ASN A 4 -11.37 1.87 27.65
C ASN A 4 -11.10 1.82 26.12
N PRO A 5 -10.71 2.92 25.45
CA PRO A 5 -10.49 2.95 24.01
C PRO A 5 -9.05 2.56 23.63
N MET A 6 -8.60 1.38 24.04
CA MET A 6 -7.30 0.83 23.62
C MET A 6 -7.46 -0.53 22.94
N ASN A 7 -6.71 -0.68 21.84
CA ASN A 7 -6.49 -1.87 21.02
C ASN A 7 -7.52 -2.22 19.93
N ILE A 8 -7.65 -1.32 18.95
CA ILE A 8 -8.03 -1.70 17.57
C ILE A 8 -6.82 -2.30 16.80
N ARG A 9 -5.58 -2.20 17.33
CA ARG A 9 -4.36 -2.73 16.69
C ARG A 9 -4.00 -4.18 17.05
N GLU A 10 -4.78 -4.85 17.90
CA GLU A 10 -4.54 -6.24 18.26
C GLU A 10 -5.79 -7.08 17.96
N ARG A 11 -5.90 -7.56 16.72
CA ARG A 11 -6.55 -8.81 16.29
C ARG A 11 -6.70 -8.80 14.76
N SER A 12 -5.64 -9.14 14.05
CA SER A 12 -5.77 -9.61 12.67
C SER A 12 -4.71 -10.65 12.32
N ASN A 13 -4.57 -11.64 13.19
CA ASN A 13 -3.95 -12.90 12.81
C ASN A 13 -5.03 -13.98 12.82
N SER A 14 -5.81 -14.04 11.72
CA SER A 14 -6.77 -15.12 11.42
C SER A 14 -7.49 -14.89 10.08
N VAL A 15 -6.81 -14.89 8.93
CA VAL A 15 -7.49 -14.55 7.65
C VAL A 15 -8.40 -15.67 7.12
N GLY A 16 -9.50 -15.91 7.84
CA GLY A 16 -10.64 -16.70 7.39
C GLY A 16 -11.50 -15.93 6.38
N VAL A 17 -11.60 -14.59 6.51
CA VAL A 17 -12.46 -13.75 5.67
C VAL A 17 -11.71 -12.49 5.23
N CYS A 18 -11.82 -12.15 3.94
CA CYS A 18 -11.28 -10.90 3.38
C CYS A 18 -12.06 -9.71 3.94
N PRO A 19 -11.40 -8.65 4.46
CA PRO A 19 -12.08 -7.46 4.97
C PRO A 19 -13.04 -6.88 3.92
N PRO A 20 -14.20 -6.29 4.31
CA PRO A 20 -15.07 -5.62 3.35
C PRO A 20 -14.37 -4.41 2.71
N PRO A 21 -14.83 -3.93 1.53
CA PRO A 21 -14.39 -2.65 1.00
C PRO A 21 -14.66 -1.51 1.99
N PRO A 22 -13.78 -0.48 2.06
CA PRO A 22 -14.03 0.70 2.86
C PRO A 22 -15.31 1.42 2.41
N THR A 23 -16.00 2.04 3.36
CA THR A 23 -17.20 2.87 3.13
C THR A 23 -16.99 4.23 3.78
N ASP A 24 -17.86 5.21 3.50
CA ASP A 24 -17.79 6.54 4.11
C ASP A 24 -18.09 6.54 5.62
N GLU A 25 -18.63 5.44 6.16
CA GLU A 25 -18.91 5.34 7.58
C GLU A 25 -17.61 5.28 8.41
N GLY A 26 -17.53 6.12 9.44
CA GLY A 26 -16.44 6.09 10.42
C GLY A 26 -15.13 6.74 9.95
N VAL A 27 -15.16 7.57 8.90
CA VAL A 27 -13.97 8.29 8.41
C VAL A 27 -13.36 9.14 9.54
N PRO A 28 -12.07 8.94 9.87
CA PRO A 28 -11.38 9.68 10.90
C PRO A 28 -11.01 11.09 10.43
N ARG A 29 -10.62 11.92 11.38
CA ARG A 29 -9.94 13.19 11.09
C ARG A 29 -8.42 13.03 11.26
N LEU A 30 -7.65 13.74 10.44
CA LEU A 30 -6.18 13.81 10.53
C LEU A 30 -5.75 14.28 11.93
N SER A 31 -4.70 13.69 12.50
CA SER A 31 -4.11 14.22 13.73
C SER A 31 -3.57 15.63 13.49
N PRO A 32 -3.80 16.63 14.37
CA PRO A 32 -3.29 17.99 14.20
C PRO A 32 -1.77 18.11 13.96
N ALA A 33 -0.99 17.12 14.39
CA ALA A 33 0.47 17.10 14.25
C ALA A 33 0.99 16.31 13.04
N GLN A 34 0.12 15.63 12.29
CA GLN A 34 0.52 14.93 11.07
C GLN A 34 0.53 15.91 9.89
N GLY A 35 1.67 16.02 9.22
CA GLY A 35 1.72 16.65 7.90
C GLY A 35 1.00 15.77 6.87
N ASP A 36 0.56 16.39 5.78
CA ASP A 36 -0.24 15.69 4.78
C ASP A 36 0.70 15.01 3.78
N HIS A 37 0.62 13.68 3.69
CA HIS A 37 1.42 12.90 2.78
C HIS A 37 0.74 12.85 1.42
N VAL A 38 1.49 13.09 0.34
CA VAL A 38 0.90 13.01 -1.01
C VAL A 38 0.56 11.57 -1.40
N PHE A 39 1.35 10.59 -0.94
CA PHE A 39 1.20 9.18 -1.30
C PHE A 39 1.02 8.29 -0.07
N GLY A 40 0.14 7.29 -0.21
CA GLY A 40 0.07 6.16 0.72
C GLY A 40 1.26 5.20 0.59
N ASP A 41 1.55 4.45 1.67
CA ASP A 41 2.72 3.58 1.77
C ASP A 41 2.48 2.17 1.20
N ILE A 42 2.49 2.03 -0.13
CA ILE A 42 2.31 0.73 -0.80
C ILE A 42 3.38 -0.29 -0.39
N VAL A 43 4.63 0.16 -0.23
CA VAL A 43 5.75 -0.71 0.17
C VAL A 43 5.49 -1.27 1.56
N GLY A 44 5.02 -0.43 2.49
CA GLY A 44 4.57 -0.83 3.81
C GLY A 44 3.46 -1.88 3.78
N VAL A 45 2.48 -1.77 2.88
CA VAL A 45 1.42 -2.79 2.71
C VAL A 45 2.00 -4.16 2.38
N VAL A 46 2.88 -4.21 1.36
CA VAL A 46 3.47 -5.47 0.90
C VAL A 46 4.40 -6.08 1.97
N LEU A 47 5.22 -5.25 2.63
CA LEU A 47 6.07 -5.71 3.73
C LEU A 47 5.27 -6.20 4.93
N GLY A 48 4.19 -5.50 5.28
CA GLY A 48 3.28 -5.88 6.35
C GLY A 48 2.67 -7.26 6.11
N ALA A 49 2.31 -7.60 4.86
CA ALA A 49 1.83 -8.94 4.51
C ALA A 49 2.90 -10.02 4.74
N VAL A 50 4.15 -9.75 4.33
CA VAL A 50 5.28 -10.69 4.56
C VAL A 50 5.53 -10.87 6.05
N GLU A 51 5.42 -9.81 6.84
CA GLU A 51 5.55 -9.90 8.30
C GLU A 51 4.43 -10.71 8.97
N ASP A 52 3.19 -10.60 8.51
CA ASP A 52 2.09 -11.40 9.07
C ASP A 52 2.32 -12.89 8.90
N VAL A 53 2.70 -13.30 7.69
CA VAL A 53 3.06 -14.70 7.40
C VAL A 53 4.19 -15.17 8.31
N ARG A 54 5.18 -14.32 8.59
CA ARG A 54 6.30 -14.64 9.49
C ARG A 54 5.90 -14.76 10.95
N LYS A 55 5.01 -13.86 11.43
CA LYS A 55 4.57 -13.81 12.84
C LYS A 55 3.62 -14.96 13.19
N ASN A 56 2.90 -15.52 12.22
CA ASN A 56 1.86 -16.55 12.45
C ASN A 56 2.35 -18.00 12.52
N GLY A 57 3.61 -18.26 12.86
CA GLY A 57 4.07 -19.63 13.17
C GLY A 57 4.10 -20.61 11.99
N ASN A 58 3.68 -20.23 10.78
CA ASN A 58 3.92 -20.99 9.55
C ASN A 58 5.40 -21.11 9.16
N ARG A 59 6.30 -20.60 10.01
CA ARG A 59 7.75 -20.86 9.94
C ARG A 59 8.10 -22.31 10.30
N ASP A 60 7.31 -22.94 11.18
CA ASP A 60 7.56 -24.26 11.74
C ASP A 60 6.68 -25.37 11.14
N ASN A 61 5.65 -25.00 10.38
CA ASN A 61 4.89 -25.93 9.55
C ASN A 61 4.53 -25.28 8.18
N PRO A 62 5.53 -24.83 7.40
CA PRO A 62 5.27 -24.39 6.05
C PRO A 62 4.69 -25.60 5.32
N THR A 63 3.49 -25.49 4.73
CA THR A 63 3.14 -26.43 3.65
C THR A 63 4.35 -26.45 2.71
N LEU A 64 4.92 -27.64 2.48
CA LEU A 64 6.30 -27.95 2.03
C LEU A 64 6.85 -27.18 0.80
N ASN A 65 6.13 -26.20 0.26
CA ASN A 65 6.47 -25.36 -0.89
C ASN A 65 6.92 -23.92 -0.57
N ASN A 66 6.88 -23.43 0.69
CA ASN A 66 6.88 -21.97 0.93
C ASN A 66 8.00 -21.33 1.78
N ARG A 67 8.91 -22.07 2.43
CA ARG A 67 9.92 -21.42 3.30
C ARG A 67 10.98 -20.64 2.51
N ASP A 68 11.61 -21.28 1.53
CA ASP A 68 12.57 -20.63 0.63
C ASP A 68 11.90 -19.59 -0.27
N ALA A 69 10.60 -19.77 -0.52
CA ALA A 69 9.75 -18.83 -1.23
C ALA A 69 9.52 -17.53 -0.50
N ILE A 70 9.04 -17.62 0.73
CA ILE A 70 8.81 -16.46 1.57
C ILE A 70 10.16 -15.75 1.85
N ALA A 71 11.25 -16.50 2.00
CA ALA A 71 12.60 -15.92 2.15
C ALA A 71 13.11 -15.23 0.87
N SER A 72 12.95 -15.86 -0.29
CA SER A 72 13.34 -15.32 -1.60
C SER A 72 12.48 -14.11 -2.00
N PHE A 73 11.16 -14.22 -1.85
CA PHE A 73 10.20 -13.14 -2.01
C PHE A 73 10.48 -11.99 -1.05
N GLY A 74 10.70 -12.30 0.24
CA GLY A 74 11.08 -11.31 1.25
C GLY A 74 12.37 -10.56 0.92
N ARG A 75 13.38 -11.24 0.37
CA ARG A 75 14.63 -10.62 -0.13
C ARG A 75 14.35 -9.71 -1.34
N ARG A 76 13.62 -10.20 -2.34
CA ARG A 76 13.27 -9.40 -3.53
C ARG A 76 12.39 -8.20 -3.21
N ILE A 77 11.57 -8.27 -2.15
CA ILE A 77 10.83 -7.11 -1.63
C ILE A 77 11.73 -6.16 -0.83
N GLN A 78 12.82 -6.63 -0.20
CA GLN A 78 13.80 -5.67 0.35
C GLN A 78 14.39 -4.79 -0.75
N ASP A 79 14.58 -5.32 -1.97
CA ASP A 79 14.99 -4.52 -3.13
C ASP A 79 13.90 -3.50 -3.54
N LEU A 80 12.65 -3.67 -3.10
CA LEU A 80 11.59 -2.67 -3.25
C LEU A 80 11.65 -1.58 -2.17
N LYS A 81 12.30 -1.82 -1.00
CA LYS A 81 12.50 -0.77 0.02
C LYS A 81 13.40 0.36 -0.45
N VAL A 82 14.30 0.07 -1.40
CA VAL A 82 15.12 1.12 -2.01
C VAL A 82 14.33 1.92 -3.06
N MET A 83 13.15 1.46 -3.47
CA MET A 83 12.24 2.27 -4.28
C MET A 83 11.56 3.29 -3.38
N ASP A 84 12.04 4.53 -3.42
CA ASP A 84 11.33 5.62 -2.79
C ASP A 84 10.03 5.93 -3.57
N LEU A 85 8.91 5.48 -3.02
CA LEU A 85 7.57 5.75 -3.54
C LEU A 85 6.88 6.92 -2.82
N GLY A 86 7.67 7.83 -2.23
CA GLY A 86 7.14 9.03 -1.57
C GLY A 86 6.72 8.79 -0.11
N HIS A 87 7.31 7.81 0.57
CA HIS A 87 7.06 7.55 1.99
C HIS A 87 8.34 7.42 2.85
N HIS A 88 9.53 7.31 2.25
CA HIS A 88 10.78 7.09 2.98
C HIS A 88 11.55 8.39 3.26
N ALA A 89 12.29 8.43 4.37
CA ALA A 89 12.89 9.65 4.93
C ALA A 89 14.11 10.20 4.15
N ASN A 90 14.68 9.44 3.22
CA ASN A 90 16.04 9.72 2.76
C ASN A 90 16.13 10.67 1.55
N ILE A 91 15.09 10.86 0.74
CA ILE A 91 15.10 11.84 -0.36
C ILE A 91 13.66 12.33 -0.59
N GLU A 92 13.41 13.61 -0.32
CA GLU A 92 12.26 14.38 -0.85
C GLU A 92 10.88 13.70 -0.79
N ASN A 93 10.50 13.16 0.36
CA ASN A 93 9.12 12.71 0.60
C ASN A 93 8.17 13.89 0.35
N PRO A 94 7.27 13.79 -0.66
CA PRO A 94 6.33 14.84 -0.96
C PRO A 94 5.28 14.90 0.15
N LYS A 95 5.54 15.82 1.08
CA LYS A 95 4.71 16.11 2.24
C LYS A 95 4.43 17.60 2.29
N THR A 96 3.24 17.96 2.75
CA THR A 96 2.90 19.35 3.03
C THR A 96 2.81 19.54 4.53
N GLN A 97 3.42 20.62 5.03
CA GLN A 97 3.24 20.99 6.43
C GLN A 97 1.85 21.60 6.58
N ARG A 98 1.20 21.27 7.68
CA ARG A 98 -0.11 21.79 8.06
C ARG A 98 -0.06 22.23 9.51
N LYS A 99 -0.78 23.31 9.83
CA LYS A 99 -1.03 23.77 11.19
C LYS A 99 -2.53 24.00 11.39
N GLY A 100 -3.01 23.82 12.61
CA GLY A 100 -4.41 24.03 12.97
C GLY A 100 -5.16 22.74 13.27
N ALA A 101 -6.49 22.82 13.25
CA ALA A 101 -7.37 21.75 13.67
C ALA A 101 -7.36 20.53 12.72
N ALA A 102 -7.88 19.41 13.21
CA ALA A 102 -7.99 18.15 12.48
C ALA A 102 -9.03 18.23 11.35
N GLU A 103 -8.63 17.94 10.11
CA GLU A 103 -9.48 17.88 8.91
C GLU A 103 -9.97 16.47 8.62
N LEU A 104 -11.06 16.33 7.85
CA LEU A 104 -11.61 15.02 7.50
C LEU A 104 -10.69 14.29 6.51
N ASP A 105 -10.36 13.02 6.80
CA ASP A 105 -9.36 12.26 6.08
C ASP A 105 -9.94 11.06 5.32
N MET A 106 -10.59 11.33 4.19
CA MET A 106 -11.09 10.26 3.33
C MET A 106 -9.93 9.47 2.71
N HIS A 107 -8.82 10.14 2.37
CA HIS A 107 -7.66 9.51 1.75
C HIS A 107 -7.09 8.38 2.62
N SER A 108 -6.66 8.67 3.85
CA SER A 108 -6.07 7.64 4.70
C SER A 108 -7.06 6.52 5.04
N HIS A 109 -8.35 6.86 5.17
CA HIS A 109 -9.41 5.88 5.43
C HIS A 109 -9.56 4.88 4.29
N TYR A 110 -9.77 5.38 3.08
CA TYR A 110 -9.92 4.56 1.89
C TYR A 110 -8.63 3.79 1.57
N PHE A 111 -7.47 4.46 1.66
CA PHE A 111 -6.18 3.82 1.47
C PHE A 111 -5.95 2.69 2.48
N GLY A 112 -6.20 2.94 3.77
CA GLY A 112 -6.05 1.94 4.83
C GLY A 112 -6.93 0.72 4.63
N GLY A 113 -8.22 0.92 4.32
CA GLY A 113 -9.14 -0.18 4.05
C GLY A 113 -8.74 -1.01 2.82
N GLN A 114 -8.29 -0.38 1.73
CA GLN A 114 -7.79 -1.10 0.56
C GLN A 114 -6.44 -1.78 0.82
N ALA A 115 -5.57 -1.16 1.62
CA ALA A 115 -4.29 -1.71 2.02
C ALA A 115 -4.47 -3.03 2.77
N ASP A 116 -5.42 -3.08 3.71
CA ASP A 116 -5.74 -4.31 4.46
C ASP A 116 -6.26 -5.43 3.55
N ARG A 117 -7.03 -5.08 2.50
CA ARG A 117 -7.49 -6.06 1.49
C ARG A 117 -6.35 -6.58 0.63
N VAL A 118 -5.49 -5.71 0.11
CA VAL A 118 -4.30 -6.13 -0.66
C VAL A 118 -3.41 -7.02 0.20
N ARG A 119 -3.15 -6.61 1.45
CA ARG A 119 -2.39 -7.37 2.44
C ARG A 119 -2.98 -8.77 2.63
N TRP A 120 -4.30 -8.86 2.82
CA TRP A 120 -5.03 -10.13 2.92
C TRP A 120 -4.77 -11.05 1.74
N HIS A 121 -4.87 -10.54 0.50
CA HIS A 121 -4.69 -11.35 -0.71
C HIS A 121 -3.24 -11.81 -0.90
N ILE A 122 -2.27 -11.02 -0.50
CA ILE A 122 -0.86 -11.43 -0.48
C ILE A 122 -0.67 -12.59 0.50
N VAL A 123 -1.20 -12.46 1.72
CA VAL A 123 -1.15 -13.52 2.73
C VAL A 123 -1.87 -14.78 2.24
N ASP A 124 -3.06 -14.66 1.63
CA ASP A 124 -3.83 -15.80 1.10
C ASP A 124 -3.03 -16.60 0.05
N ILE A 125 -2.33 -15.92 -0.86
CA ILE A 125 -1.42 -16.57 -1.83
C ILE A 125 -0.22 -17.20 -1.13
N MET A 126 0.40 -16.50 -0.17
CA MET A 126 1.57 -16.98 0.55
C MET A 126 1.27 -18.16 1.51
N GLU A 127 0.05 -18.29 2.02
CA GLU A 127 -0.32 -19.37 2.93
C GLU A 127 -1.00 -20.54 2.21
N LYS A 128 -1.89 -20.26 1.25
CA LYS A 128 -2.70 -21.29 0.57
C LYS A 128 -2.20 -21.64 -0.84
N GLY A 129 -1.11 -21.02 -1.26
CA GLY A 129 -0.51 -21.22 -2.57
C GLY A 129 -1.18 -20.43 -3.69
N TYR A 130 -0.43 -20.24 -4.77
CA TYR A 130 -0.89 -19.53 -5.95
C TYR A 130 -1.93 -20.31 -6.75
N THR A 131 -2.93 -19.58 -7.21
CA THR A 131 -3.80 -19.97 -8.31
C THR A 131 -4.00 -18.76 -9.22
N PHE A 132 -4.38 -19.01 -10.47
CA PHE A 132 -4.69 -17.91 -11.39
C PHE A 132 -5.83 -17.03 -10.86
N ASP A 133 -6.86 -17.60 -10.23
CA ASP A 133 -7.95 -16.83 -9.62
C ASP A 133 -7.48 -15.92 -8.47
N ARG A 134 -6.67 -16.45 -7.53
CA ARG A 134 -6.10 -15.63 -6.45
C ARG A 134 -5.22 -14.50 -6.97
N TYR A 135 -4.45 -14.78 -8.02
CA TYR A 135 -3.63 -13.77 -8.68
C TYR A 135 -4.47 -12.66 -9.33
N ILE A 136 -5.54 -13.01 -10.06
CA ILE A 136 -6.44 -12.03 -10.66
C ILE A 136 -7.13 -11.18 -9.58
N ARG A 137 -7.54 -11.79 -8.46
CA ARG A 137 -8.09 -11.04 -7.31
C ARG A 137 -7.07 -10.06 -6.73
N LEU A 138 -5.85 -10.52 -6.43
CA LEU A 138 -4.78 -9.65 -5.95
C LEU A 138 -4.51 -8.50 -6.92
N SER A 139 -4.43 -8.77 -8.22
CA SER A 139 -4.20 -7.74 -9.24
C SER A 139 -5.29 -6.67 -9.21
N ARG A 140 -6.56 -7.07 -9.11
CA ARG A 140 -7.69 -6.14 -9.05
C ARG A 140 -7.71 -5.31 -7.77
N GLU A 141 -7.41 -5.91 -6.62
CA GLU A 141 -7.33 -5.14 -5.37
C GLU A 141 -6.13 -4.20 -5.36
N LEU A 142 -5.01 -4.59 -5.99
CA LEU A 142 -3.87 -3.69 -6.18
C LEU A 142 -4.23 -2.53 -7.11
N ASP A 143 -5.00 -2.75 -8.17
CA ASP A 143 -5.54 -1.67 -9.02
C ASP A 143 -6.37 -0.68 -8.18
N ARG A 144 -7.28 -1.20 -7.35
CA ARG A 144 -8.11 -0.36 -6.47
C ARG A 144 -7.30 0.39 -5.42
N LEU A 145 -6.23 -0.19 -4.90
CA LEU A 145 -5.31 0.51 -3.99
C LEU A 145 -4.64 1.69 -4.70
N LEU A 146 -4.26 1.52 -5.97
CA LEU A 146 -3.69 2.59 -6.79
C LEU A 146 -4.72 3.67 -7.14
N ASP A 147 -6.01 3.33 -7.21
CA ASP A 147 -7.09 4.30 -7.40
C ASP A 147 -7.35 5.20 -6.19
N VAL A 148 -6.85 4.82 -5.00
CA VAL A 148 -6.97 5.60 -3.76
C VAL A 148 -5.62 6.00 -3.18
N LEU A 149 -4.56 5.95 -3.99
CA LEU A 149 -3.19 6.11 -3.51
C LEU A 149 -2.83 7.54 -3.11
N VAL A 150 -3.36 8.51 -3.85
CA VAL A 150 -2.88 9.89 -3.82
C VAL A 150 -3.85 10.77 -3.05
N ASP A 151 -3.34 11.57 -2.11
CA ASP A 151 -4.11 12.63 -1.47
C ASP A 151 -4.15 13.85 -2.41
N GLU A 152 -5.34 14.18 -2.91
CA GLU A 152 -5.54 15.30 -3.81
C GLU A 152 -5.17 16.65 -3.17
N THR A 153 -5.55 16.85 -1.91
CA THR A 153 -5.35 18.10 -1.17
C THR A 153 -3.86 18.32 -0.93
N ALA A 154 -3.17 17.28 -0.45
CA ALA A 154 -1.72 17.32 -0.28
C ALA A 154 -1.00 17.52 -1.61
N LEU A 155 -1.42 16.82 -2.69
CA LEU A 155 -0.81 16.94 -4.00
C LEU A 155 -0.91 18.36 -4.56
N LYS A 156 -2.11 18.96 -4.52
CA LYS A 156 -2.34 20.34 -4.98
C LYS A 156 -1.47 21.31 -4.18
N HIS A 157 -1.45 21.18 -2.87
CA HIS A 157 -0.63 22.07 -2.07
C HIS A 157 0.87 21.87 -2.38
N TYR A 158 1.35 20.62 -2.50
CA TYR A 158 2.74 20.32 -2.80
C TYR A 158 3.20 20.86 -4.17
N LEU A 159 2.34 20.81 -5.18
CA LEU A 159 2.67 21.26 -6.55
C LEU A 159 2.61 22.79 -6.71
N TYR A 160 1.67 23.46 -6.05
CA TYR A 160 1.37 24.87 -6.31
C TYR A 160 1.82 25.84 -5.19
N LYS A 161 2.10 25.33 -3.99
CA LYS A 161 2.39 26.13 -2.77
C LYS A 161 3.68 25.67 -2.08
N VAL A 162 4.78 25.74 -2.85
CA VAL A 162 6.09 25.21 -2.45
C VAL A 162 6.63 25.92 -1.21
N LYS A 163 7.01 25.14 -0.18
CA LYS A 163 7.54 25.60 1.13
C LYS A 163 6.54 26.38 2.01
N GLU A 164 5.29 26.52 1.59
CA GLU A 164 4.26 27.10 2.45
C GLU A 164 3.77 26.05 3.46
N CYS A 165 3.39 26.51 4.65
CA CYS A 165 2.66 25.69 5.62
C CYS A 165 1.19 26.01 5.44
N ARG A 166 0.36 24.98 5.23
CA ARG A 166 -1.07 25.12 5.02
C ARG A 166 -1.79 25.41 6.34
N ASP A 167 -2.67 26.39 6.34
CA ASP A 167 -3.66 26.58 7.39
C ASP A 167 -4.77 25.53 7.24
N ALA A 168 -5.02 24.74 8.28
CA ALA A 168 -6.09 23.76 8.27
C ALA A 168 -7.47 24.43 8.37
N ASP A 169 -8.40 24.00 7.53
CA ASP A 169 -9.81 24.35 7.56
C ASP A 169 -10.64 23.09 7.81
N ALA A 170 -10.83 22.78 9.10
CA ALA A 170 -11.55 21.60 9.58
C ALA A 170 -13.04 21.53 9.17
N ASN A 171 -13.60 22.64 8.67
CA ASN A 171 -15.00 22.73 8.29
C ASN A 171 -15.21 22.55 6.78
N ASN A 172 -14.24 22.95 5.96
CA ASN A 172 -14.40 22.93 4.50
C ASN A 172 -13.41 22.01 3.76
N THR A 173 -12.33 21.57 4.42
CA THR A 173 -11.33 20.71 3.79
C THR A 173 -11.61 19.24 4.06
N ILE A 174 -11.69 18.47 2.97
CA ILE A 174 -11.78 17.02 2.96
C ILE A 174 -10.60 16.51 2.13
N HIS A 175 -9.76 15.67 2.73
CA HIS A 175 -8.67 15.01 2.01
C HIS A 175 -9.22 13.85 1.21
N ASN A 176 -9.35 14.03 -0.10
CA ASN A 176 -9.90 13.01 -0.98
C ASN A 176 -8.78 12.15 -1.58
N ALA A 177 -9.07 10.85 -1.68
CA ALA A 177 -8.26 9.94 -2.46
C ALA A 177 -8.53 10.14 -3.96
N ILE A 178 -7.48 10.16 -4.76
CA ILE A 178 -7.57 10.14 -6.22
C ILE A 178 -6.67 9.06 -6.81
N SER A 179 -7.02 8.63 -8.02
CA SER A 179 -6.24 7.64 -8.76
C SER A 179 -4.92 8.24 -9.26
N VAL A 180 -3.97 7.36 -9.57
CA VAL A 180 -2.72 7.75 -10.24
C VAL A 180 -2.99 8.49 -11.55
N GLU A 181 -4.03 8.11 -12.30
CA GLU A 181 -4.41 8.78 -13.56
C GLU A 181 -4.95 10.19 -13.33
N ALA A 182 -5.81 10.37 -12.33
CA ALA A 182 -6.27 11.70 -11.92
C ALA A 182 -5.11 12.58 -11.43
N ALA A 183 -4.16 12.00 -10.69
CA ALA A 183 -2.96 12.69 -10.25
C ALA A 183 -2.09 13.16 -11.44
N ARG A 184 -1.92 12.32 -12.48
CA ARG A 184 -1.21 12.73 -13.72
C ARG A 184 -1.84 13.97 -14.35
N SER A 185 -3.16 13.99 -14.46
CA SER A 185 -3.90 15.15 -15.00
C SER A 185 -3.66 16.43 -14.20
N LEU A 186 -3.53 16.35 -12.87
CA LEU A 186 -3.20 17.51 -12.01
C LEU A 186 -1.75 17.98 -12.17
N ILE A 187 -0.83 17.03 -12.30
CA ILE A 187 0.60 17.28 -12.49
C ILE A 187 0.87 17.94 -13.83
N GLU A 188 0.21 17.49 -14.91
CA GLU A 188 0.35 18.08 -16.25
C GLU A 188 0.02 19.56 -16.24
N LYS A 189 -1.07 19.94 -15.57
CA LYS A 189 -1.53 21.32 -15.41
C LYS A 189 -0.66 22.15 -14.46
N ALA A 190 0.16 21.52 -13.63
CA ALA A 190 0.99 22.22 -12.65
C ALA A 190 2.17 22.96 -13.30
N PRO A 191 2.60 24.12 -12.73
CA PRO A 191 3.78 24.83 -13.18
C PRO A 191 5.02 23.94 -13.19
N THR A 192 5.91 24.16 -14.17
CA THR A 192 7.21 23.48 -14.21
C THR A 192 8.00 23.81 -12.95
N SER A 193 8.35 22.77 -12.19
CA SER A 193 9.03 22.89 -10.91
C SER A 193 9.72 21.58 -10.55
N LYS A 194 10.71 21.64 -9.65
CA LYS A 194 11.35 20.44 -9.09
C LYS A 194 10.32 19.51 -8.42
N ASN A 195 9.31 20.07 -7.74
CA ASN A 195 8.25 19.29 -7.11
C ASN A 195 7.45 18.48 -8.13
N LYS A 196 7.13 19.08 -9.29
CA LYS A 196 6.50 18.39 -10.41
C LYS A 196 7.36 17.20 -10.87
N ASP A 197 8.66 17.41 -11.06
CA ASP A 197 9.60 16.37 -11.49
C ASP A 197 9.69 15.22 -10.47
N VAL A 198 9.70 15.53 -9.17
CA VAL A 198 9.70 14.55 -8.07
C VAL A 198 8.46 13.67 -8.11
N VAL A 199 7.26 14.28 -8.17
CA VAL A 199 5.99 13.54 -8.19
C VAL A 199 5.88 12.69 -9.46
N GLN A 200 6.29 13.20 -10.62
CA GLN A 200 6.33 12.43 -11.87
C GLN A 200 7.27 11.22 -11.77
N SER A 201 8.43 11.41 -11.13
CA SER A 201 9.40 10.33 -10.90
C SER A 201 8.83 9.24 -9.99
N ILE A 202 8.13 9.63 -8.91
CA ILE A 202 7.45 8.69 -8.00
C ILE A 202 6.35 7.90 -8.74
N ILE A 203 5.50 8.57 -9.52
CA ILE A 203 4.44 7.90 -10.29
C ILE A 203 5.00 6.87 -11.27
N LYS A 204 6.09 7.18 -11.99
CA LYS A 204 6.75 6.20 -12.86
C LYS A 204 7.27 4.99 -12.08
N ARG A 205 7.80 5.21 -10.87
CA ARG A 205 8.25 4.12 -9.99
C ARG A 205 7.09 3.27 -9.47
N ILE A 206 5.92 3.85 -9.21
CA ILE A 206 4.71 3.12 -8.82
C ILE A 206 4.26 2.16 -9.94
N ASP A 207 4.27 2.61 -11.21
CA ASP A 207 3.96 1.73 -12.33
C ASP A 207 4.93 0.54 -12.40
N HIS A 208 6.24 0.83 -12.33
CA HIS A 208 7.27 -0.21 -12.33
C HIS A 208 7.14 -1.17 -11.14
N PHE A 209 6.81 -0.64 -9.96
CA PHE A 209 6.56 -1.44 -8.76
C PHE A 209 5.40 -2.41 -8.98
N LYS A 210 4.25 -1.94 -9.47
CA LYS A 210 3.08 -2.77 -9.72
C LYS A 210 3.41 -3.94 -10.65
N TRP A 211 4.03 -3.64 -11.79
CA TRP A 211 4.42 -4.65 -12.77
C TRP A 211 5.44 -5.63 -12.19
N GLY A 212 6.50 -5.13 -11.56
CA GLY A 212 7.53 -5.95 -10.93
C GLY A 212 6.96 -6.86 -9.85
N PHE A 213 6.12 -6.33 -8.97
CA PHE A 213 5.48 -7.07 -7.88
C PHE A 213 4.58 -8.20 -8.40
N LEU A 214 3.69 -7.91 -9.35
CA LEU A 214 2.81 -8.92 -9.92
C LEU A 214 3.59 -9.99 -10.69
N GLN A 215 4.70 -9.62 -11.34
CA GLN A 215 5.60 -10.59 -11.98
C GLN A 215 6.35 -11.45 -10.96
N LEU A 216 6.74 -10.89 -9.82
CA LEU A 216 7.32 -11.66 -8.72
C LEU A 216 6.33 -12.72 -8.23
N ILE A 217 5.07 -12.33 -7.98
CA ILE A 217 4.02 -13.29 -7.59
C ILE A 217 3.81 -14.33 -8.69
N LYS A 218 3.70 -13.93 -9.96
CA LYS A 218 3.45 -14.87 -11.07
C LYS A 218 4.61 -15.87 -11.24
N ASN A 219 5.81 -15.36 -11.50
CA ASN A 219 6.97 -16.19 -11.84
C ASN A 219 7.33 -17.15 -10.70
N TYR A 220 7.23 -16.69 -9.45
CA TYR A 220 7.60 -17.50 -8.32
C TYR A 220 6.83 -18.84 -8.26
N TYR A 221 5.54 -18.81 -8.58
CA TYR A 221 4.70 -20.02 -8.46
C TYR A 221 4.61 -20.85 -9.73
N TYR A 222 4.86 -20.28 -10.92
CA TYR A 222 5.02 -21.06 -12.15
C TYR A 222 6.23 -22.00 -12.10
N PHE A 223 7.35 -21.57 -11.48
CA PHE A 223 8.57 -22.40 -11.43
C PHE A 223 8.53 -23.51 -10.37
N TYR A 224 7.73 -23.36 -9.31
CA TYR A 224 7.60 -24.38 -8.26
C TYR A 224 6.58 -25.47 -8.62
N ASP A 225 5.48 -25.14 -9.30
CA ASP A 225 4.50 -26.14 -9.75
C ASP A 225 5.08 -27.12 -10.80
N VAL A 226 6.03 -26.65 -11.63
CA VAL A 226 6.72 -27.50 -12.62
C VAL A 226 7.71 -28.47 -11.96
N ARG A 227 8.45 -28.06 -10.92
CA ARG A 227 9.40 -28.96 -10.23
C ARG A 227 8.71 -30.09 -9.48
N LEU A 228 7.59 -29.80 -8.80
CA LEU A 228 6.81 -30.82 -8.06
C LEU A 228 6.18 -31.88 -8.99
N LYS A 229 5.86 -31.50 -10.23
CA LYS A 229 5.35 -32.41 -11.27
C LYS A 229 6.44 -33.23 -11.97
N CYS A 230 7.71 -32.86 -11.81
CA CYS A 230 8.84 -33.62 -12.33
C CYS A 230 9.37 -34.64 -11.30
N ASP A 231 9.34 -34.33 -10.00
CA ASP A 231 9.78 -35.25 -8.94
C ASP A 231 8.81 -36.42 -8.68
N THR A 232 7.56 -36.34 -9.17
CA THR A 232 6.56 -37.41 -9.04
C THR A 232 6.59 -38.43 -10.17
N ARG A 233 7.54 -38.33 -11.13
CA ARG A 233 7.69 -39.31 -12.22
C ARG A 233 8.78 -40.37 -11.98
N HIS A 234 9.37 -40.38 -10.79
CA HIS A 234 10.36 -41.39 -10.39
C HIS A 234 10.01 -41.98 -9.02
N PHE A 235 8.84 -42.60 -8.91
CA PHE A 235 8.55 -43.69 -7.97
C PHE A 235 7.53 -44.63 -8.61
#